data_AF-A0A2L0F7F8-F1
#
_entry.id   AF-A0A2L0F7F8-F1
#
_cell.length_a   1.000
_cell.length_b   1.000
_cell.length_c   1.000
_cell.angle_alpha   90.00
_cell.angle_beta   90.00
_cell.angle_gamma   90.00
#
_symmetry.space_group_name_H-M   'P 1'
#
loop_
_entity.id
_entity.type
_entity.pdbx_description
1 polymer ?
#
loop_
_entity_poly.entity_id
_entity_poly.type
_entity_poly.pdbx_seq_one_letter_code
_entity_poly.pdbx_strand_id
1 'polypeptide(L)'
;MHDDDKLSLDLVWQADGHLTEVAITALGDGEVALLPEGALAHAAQCQTCSSELGRSALLSLRVGDALREQAAEGARQVVRESAAPRGPLPLPAIGVALVLSALGAAPSLAAGAGGLHERWAALWHACSVVVRTGCAIAGSGALSGWLTALPWISAVLLVMVGLGVAVARGRQLSLNGGM
;
A
#
# COMPACT_ATOMS: atom_id res chain seq x y z
N MET A 1 -21.27 -21.82 -6.31
CA MET A 1 -20.74 -21.05 -7.45
C MET A 1 -21.84 -21.07 -8.48
N HIS A 2 -22.46 -19.91 -8.73
CA HIS A 2 -23.51 -19.83 -9.75
C HIS A 2 -22.83 -19.90 -11.12
N ASP A 3 -23.48 -20.47 -12.14
CA ASP A 3 -22.94 -20.46 -13.51
C ASP A 3 -22.73 -19.04 -14.05
N ASP A 4 -23.25 -18.01 -13.37
CA ASP A 4 -23.04 -16.59 -13.63
C ASP A 4 -21.58 -16.12 -13.45
N ASP A 5 -20.72 -16.91 -12.80
CA ASP A 5 -19.31 -16.56 -12.57
C ASP A 5 -18.38 -16.90 -13.77
N LYS A 6 -18.89 -17.59 -14.81
CA LYS A 6 -18.11 -18.00 -15.99
C LYS A 6 -18.09 -16.91 -17.07
N LEU A 7 -16.99 -16.86 -17.82
CA LEU A 7 -16.90 -16.01 -19.01
C LEU A 7 -17.92 -16.44 -20.07
N SER A 8 -18.44 -15.46 -20.79
CA SER A 8 -19.37 -15.69 -21.89
C SER A 8 -18.68 -16.47 -23.04
N LEU A 9 -19.45 -17.29 -23.75
CA LEU A 9 -18.90 -18.21 -24.75
C LEU A 9 -18.21 -17.48 -25.92
N ASP A 10 -18.66 -16.30 -26.28
CA ASP A 10 -18.05 -15.42 -27.28
C ASP A 10 -16.70 -14.83 -26.84
N LEU A 11 -16.47 -14.73 -25.52
CA LEU A 11 -15.16 -14.37 -24.97
C LEU A 11 -14.22 -15.56 -24.87
N VAL A 12 -14.73 -16.80 -24.90
CA VAL A 12 -13.91 -18.01 -24.74
C VAL A 12 -13.55 -18.65 -26.08
N TRP A 13 -14.49 -18.64 -27.02
CA TRP A 13 -14.38 -19.34 -28.30
C TRP A 13 -14.40 -18.36 -29.48
N GLN A 14 -13.44 -18.56 -30.37
CA GLN A 14 -13.43 -17.93 -31.68
C GLN A 14 -14.40 -18.65 -32.63
N ALA A 15 -14.79 -17.99 -33.72
CA ALA A 15 -15.70 -18.55 -34.72
C ALA A 15 -15.14 -19.78 -35.44
N ASP A 16 -13.82 -19.97 -35.43
CA ASP A 16 -13.11 -21.12 -36.01
C ASP A 16 -12.97 -22.31 -35.05
N GLY A 17 -13.48 -22.18 -33.82
CA GLY A 17 -13.43 -23.21 -32.79
C GLY A 17 -12.15 -23.21 -31.96
N HIS A 18 -11.26 -22.23 -32.11
CA HIS A 18 -10.11 -22.03 -31.23
C HIS A 18 -10.46 -21.22 -29.99
N LEU A 19 -9.63 -21.34 -28.95
CA LEU A 19 -9.71 -20.45 -27.78
C LEU A 19 -9.29 -19.03 -28.17
N THR A 20 -9.98 -18.05 -27.61
CA THR A 20 -9.57 -16.64 -27.70
C THR A 20 -8.30 -16.39 -26.88
N GLU A 21 -7.65 -15.25 -27.11
CA GLU A 21 -6.51 -14.81 -26.28
C GLU A 21 -6.90 -14.64 -24.80
N VAL A 22 -8.14 -14.20 -24.52
CA VAL A 22 -8.66 -14.05 -23.15
C VAL A 22 -8.71 -15.41 -22.45
N ALA A 23 -9.23 -16.44 -23.11
CA ALA A 23 -9.28 -17.80 -22.55
C ALA A 23 -7.89 -18.41 -22.38
N ILE A 24 -6.97 -18.19 -23.33
CA ILE A 24 -5.57 -18.64 -23.22
C ILE A 24 -4.87 -17.97 -22.05
N THR A 25 -5.07 -16.66 -21.84
CA THR A 25 -4.51 -15.92 -20.70
C THR A 25 -5.07 -16.45 -19.38
N ALA A 26 -6.40 -16.62 -19.27
CA ALA A 26 -7.02 -17.17 -18.06
C ALA A 26 -6.50 -18.60 -17.74
N LEU A 27 -6.28 -19.44 -18.76
CA LEU A 27 -5.63 -20.75 -18.57
C LEU A 27 -4.19 -20.61 -18.07
N GLY A 28 -3.42 -19.68 -18.64
CA GLY A 28 -2.04 -19.40 -18.25
C GLY A 28 -1.90 -18.93 -16.80
N ASP A 29 -2.87 -18.15 -16.32
CA ASP A 29 -2.92 -17.65 -14.94
C ASP A 29 -3.45 -18.68 -13.94
N GLY A 30 -3.94 -19.84 -14.41
CA GLY A 30 -4.53 -20.88 -13.57
C GLY A 30 -5.99 -20.62 -13.16
N GLU A 31 -6.63 -19.61 -13.75
CA GLU A 31 -8.01 -19.19 -13.48
C GLU A 31 -9.04 -20.05 -14.23
N VAL A 32 -8.88 -21.38 -14.16
CA VAL A 32 -9.73 -22.35 -14.89
C VAL A 32 -11.19 -22.28 -14.46
N ALA A 33 -11.46 -21.78 -13.24
CA ALA A 33 -12.82 -21.60 -12.72
C ALA A 33 -13.64 -20.55 -13.50
N LEU A 34 -12.98 -19.62 -14.18
CA LEU A 34 -13.63 -18.60 -15.02
C LEU A 34 -14.07 -19.16 -16.39
N LEU A 35 -13.61 -20.37 -16.75
CA LEU A 35 -13.82 -20.93 -18.07
C LEU A 35 -14.98 -21.94 -18.08
N PRO A 36 -15.73 -22.01 -19.18
CA PRO A 36 -16.72 -23.06 -19.37
C PRO A 36 -16.05 -24.44 -19.43
N GLU A 37 -16.84 -25.45 -19.12
CA GLU A 37 -16.40 -26.83 -19.18
C GLU A 37 -15.89 -27.19 -20.58
N GLY A 38 -14.81 -27.96 -20.65
CA GLY A 38 -14.20 -28.39 -21.91
C GLY A 38 -13.14 -27.45 -22.49
N ALA A 39 -13.03 -26.19 -22.04
CA ALA A 39 -11.98 -25.27 -22.52
C ALA A 39 -10.57 -25.81 -22.23
N LEU A 40 -10.33 -26.32 -21.01
CA LEU A 40 -9.08 -26.95 -20.63
C LEU A 40 -8.80 -28.21 -21.46
N ALA A 41 -9.81 -29.05 -21.67
CA ALA A 41 -9.68 -30.28 -22.45
C ALA A 41 -9.36 -29.97 -23.92
N HIS A 42 -9.98 -28.94 -24.49
CA HIS A 42 -9.67 -28.46 -25.83
C HIS A 42 -8.23 -27.95 -25.94
N ALA A 43 -7.78 -27.10 -25.00
CA ALA A 43 -6.40 -26.62 -25.00
C ALA A 43 -5.37 -27.77 -24.97
N ALA A 44 -5.68 -28.86 -24.27
CA ALA A 44 -4.82 -30.04 -24.20
C ALA A 44 -4.81 -30.87 -25.50
N GLN A 45 -5.87 -30.82 -26.32
CA GLN A 45 -6.03 -31.64 -27.52
C GLN A 45 -5.75 -30.87 -28.82
N CYS A 46 -5.94 -29.55 -28.81
CA CYS A 46 -5.78 -28.69 -29.97
C CYS A 46 -4.35 -28.14 -30.04
N GLN A 47 -3.59 -28.57 -31.05
CA GLN A 47 -2.18 -28.20 -31.24
C GLN A 47 -1.96 -26.68 -31.34
N THR A 48 -2.88 -25.95 -31.98
CA THR A 48 -2.79 -24.49 -32.10
C THR A 48 -2.93 -23.83 -30.72
N CYS A 49 -3.95 -24.20 -29.95
CA CYS A 49 -4.18 -23.63 -28.62
C CYS A 49 -3.09 -24.01 -27.62
N SER A 50 -2.57 -25.24 -27.66
CA SER A 50 -1.46 -25.65 -26.79
C SER A 50 -0.15 -24.93 -27.12
N SER A 51 0.13 -24.71 -28.41
CA SER A 51 1.29 -23.94 -28.86
C SER A 51 1.20 -22.47 -28.41
N GLU A 52 0.03 -21.84 -28.56
CA GLU A 52 -0.19 -20.46 -28.13
C GLU A 52 -0.08 -20.33 -26.59
N LEU A 53 -0.67 -21.25 -25.84
CA LEU A 53 -0.52 -21.30 -24.38
C LEU A 53 0.95 -21.44 -23.96
N GLY A 54 1.70 -22.33 -24.63
CA GLY A 54 3.13 -22.49 -24.39
C GLY A 54 3.93 -21.23 -24.72
N ARG A 55 3.59 -20.53 -25.81
CA ARG A 55 4.20 -19.25 -26.19
C ARG A 55 3.97 -18.18 -25.13
N SER A 56 2.74 -18.03 -24.65
CA SER A 56 2.40 -17.10 -23.57
C SER A 56 3.14 -17.43 -22.27
N ALA A 57 3.22 -18.71 -21.89
CA ALA A 57 3.98 -19.14 -20.71
C ALA A 57 5.48 -18.78 -20.80
N LEU A 58 6.11 -19.00 -21.97
CA LEU A 58 7.51 -18.63 -22.20
C LEU A 58 7.73 -17.10 -22.16
N LEU A 59 6.77 -16.31 -22.65
CA LEU A 59 6.81 -14.86 -22.55
C LEU A 59 6.72 -14.41 -21.09
N SER A 60 5.82 -14.98 -20.29
CA SER A 60 5.70 -14.68 -18.86
C SER A 60 6.98 -14.98 -18.08
N LEU A 61 7.68 -16.08 -18.41
CA LEU A 61 9.00 -16.38 -17.83
C LEU A 61 10.03 -15.30 -18.15
N ARG A 62 10.12 -14.87 -19.42
CA ARG A 62 11.05 -13.82 -19.84
C ARG A 62 10.75 -12.47 -19.19
N VAL A 63 9.47 -12.12 -19.06
CA VAL A 63 9.05 -10.91 -18.34
C VAL A 63 9.46 -11.02 -16.87
N GLY A 64 9.26 -12.18 -16.24
CA GLY A 64 9.71 -12.43 -14.87
C GLY A 64 11.21 -12.25 -14.69
N ASP A 65 12.02 -12.75 -15.63
CA ASP A 65 13.48 -12.59 -15.60
C ASP A 65 13.89 -11.11 -15.79
N ALA A 66 13.29 -10.41 -16.75
CA ALA A 66 13.54 -8.99 -16.97
C ALA A 66 13.19 -8.14 -15.73
N LEU A 67 12.07 -8.44 -15.06
CA LEU A 67 11.68 -7.76 -13.82
C LEU A 67 12.66 -8.02 -12.67
N ARG A 68 13.18 -9.26 -12.55
CA ARG A 68 14.21 -9.59 -11.53
C ARG A 68 15.51 -8.87 -11.81
N GLU A 69 15.94 -8.80 -13.06
CA GLU A 69 17.13 -8.04 -13.46
C GLU A 69 16.99 -6.56 -13.14
N GLN A 70 15.84 -5.96 -13.49
CA GLN A 70 15.54 -4.57 -13.17
C GLN A 70 15.51 -4.31 -11.65
N ALA A 71 14.92 -5.22 -10.87
CA ALA A 71 14.90 -5.14 -9.42
C ALA A 71 16.31 -5.24 -8.82
N ALA A 72 17.16 -6.13 -9.35
CA ALA A 72 18.55 -6.26 -8.93
C ALA A 72 19.37 -5.00 -9.22
N GLU A 73 19.16 -4.37 -10.38
CA GLU A 73 19.82 -3.11 -10.73
C GLU A 73 19.33 -1.95 -9.85
N GLY A 74 18.03 -1.86 -9.61
CA GLY A 74 17.47 -0.89 -8.66
C GLY A 74 18.04 -1.05 -7.25
N ALA A 75 18.21 -2.29 -6.78
CA ALA A 75 18.84 -2.57 -5.48
C ALA A 75 20.31 -2.11 -5.44
N ARG A 76 21.08 -2.33 -6.51
CA ARG A 76 22.47 -1.85 -6.61
C ARG A 76 22.54 -0.32 -6.58
N GLN A 77 21.62 0.36 -7.26
CA GLN A 77 21.55 1.82 -7.26
C GLN A 77 21.26 2.37 -5.86
N VAL A 78 20.30 1.79 -5.13
CA VAL A 78 19.99 2.19 -3.75
C VAL A 78 21.20 2.01 -2.81
N VAL A 79 21.94 0.91 -2.96
CA VAL A 79 23.17 0.67 -2.19
C VAL A 79 24.23 1.73 -2.53
N ARG A 80 24.41 2.05 -3.82
CA ARG A 80 25.38 3.06 -4.27
C ARG A 80 25.04 4.46 -3.76
N GLU A 81 23.76 4.83 -3.75
CA GLU A 81 23.30 6.12 -3.25
C GLU A 81 23.37 6.22 -1.72
N SER A 82 23.08 5.12 -1.00
CA SER A 82 23.30 5.05 0.46
C SER A 82 24.76 5.13 0.89
N ALA A 83 25.72 4.90 -0.03
CA ALA A 83 27.13 5.05 0.25
C ALA A 83 27.61 6.52 0.21
N ALA A 84 26.76 7.48 -0.18
CA ALA A 84 27.07 8.89 -0.01
C ALA A 84 27.23 9.18 1.50
N PRO A 85 28.28 9.93 1.91
CA PRO A 85 28.50 10.26 3.31
C PRO A 85 27.29 11.03 3.82
N ARG A 86 26.46 10.36 4.65
CA ARG A 86 25.35 11.02 5.34
C ARG A 86 25.96 12.07 6.26
N GLY A 87 25.65 13.34 5.98
CA GLY A 87 26.02 14.43 6.88
C GLY A 87 25.51 14.16 8.30
N PRO A 88 26.14 14.72 9.33
CA PRO A 88 25.68 14.55 10.70
C PRO A 88 24.22 14.99 10.81
N LEU A 89 23.39 14.16 11.44
CA LEU A 89 21.99 14.46 11.69
C LEU A 89 21.89 15.82 12.41
N PRO A 90 21.00 16.73 11.99
CA PRO A 90 20.80 18.01 12.66
C PRO A 90 20.01 17.80 13.96
N LEU A 91 20.67 17.19 14.95
CA LEU A 91 20.20 17.00 16.32
C LEU A 91 19.54 18.26 16.92
N PRO A 92 20.07 19.49 16.73
CA PRO A 92 19.38 20.67 17.24
C PRO A 92 18.02 20.90 16.58
N ALA A 93 17.87 20.66 15.28
CA ALA A 93 16.59 20.81 14.58
C ALA A 93 15.56 19.78 15.06
N ILE A 94 16.00 18.53 15.30
CA ILE A 94 15.15 17.48 15.88
C ILE A 94 14.71 17.87 17.30
N GLY A 95 15.63 18.39 18.12
CA GLY A 95 15.34 18.88 19.47
C GLY A 95 14.32 20.01 19.46
N VAL A 96 14.47 21.00 18.58
CA VAL A 96 13.52 22.12 18.45
C VAL A 96 12.14 21.61 18.03
N ALA A 97 12.06 20.69 17.06
CA ALA A 97 10.79 20.10 16.63
C ALA A 97 10.08 19.33 17.76
N LEU A 98 10.84 18.59 18.57
CA LEU A 98 10.32 17.89 19.75
C LEU A 98 9.79 18.86 20.81
N VAL A 99 10.54 19.93 21.11
CA VAL A 99 10.13 20.95 22.08
C VAL A 99 8.87 21.68 21.62
N LEU A 100 8.80 22.09 20.35
CA LEU A 100 7.61 22.72 19.78
C LEU A 100 6.39 21.79 19.81
N SER A 101 6.58 20.51 19.53
CA SER A 101 5.52 19.50 19.63
C SER A 101 5.04 19.32 21.07
N ALA A 102 5.95 19.27 22.05
CA ALA A 102 5.61 19.15 23.46
C ALA A 102 4.86 20.39 23.99
N LEU A 103 5.28 21.59 23.58
CA LEU A 103 4.62 22.85 23.92
C LEU A 103 3.21 22.93 23.30
N GLY A 104 3.04 22.48 22.05
CA GLY A 104 1.72 22.41 21.41
C GLY A 104 0.76 21.43 22.09
N ALA A 105 1.29 20.35 22.68
CA ALA A 105 0.51 19.36 23.44
C ALA A 105 0.30 19.73 24.92
N ALA A 106 0.94 20.78 25.44
CA ALA A 106 0.85 21.14 26.85
C ALA A 106 -0.59 21.50 27.32
N PRO A 107 -1.42 22.24 26.56
CA PRO A 107 -2.78 22.59 27.00
C PRO A 107 -3.71 21.38 27.11
N SER A 108 -3.55 20.39 26.23
CA SER A 108 -4.36 19.16 26.25
C SER A 108 -3.94 18.23 27.39
N LEU A 109 -2.66 18.25 27.79
CA LEU A 109 -2.17 17.56 28.97
C LEU A 109 -2.66 18.22 30.27
N ALA A 110 -2.65 19.56 30.33
CA ALA A 110 -3.14 20.31 31.49
C ALA A 110 -4.66 20.14 31.71
N ALA A 111 -5.44 20.07 30.64
CA ALA A 111 -6.90 19.84 30.72
C ALA A 111 -7.28 18.39 31.09
N GLY A 112 -6.33 17.44 31.05
CA GLY A 112 -6.57 16.00 31.17
C GLY A 112 -5.97 15.32 32.40
N ALA A 113 -5.45 16.08 33.38
CA ALA A 113 -4.62 15.58 34.47
C ALA A 113 -5.29 14.54 35.41
N GLY A 114 -6.63 14.44 35.41
CA GLY A 114 -7.37 13.53 36.30
C GLY A 114 -7.34 12.03 35.95
N GLY A 115 -6.76 11.63 34.81
CA GLY A 115 -6.77 10.24 34.33
C GLY A 115 -5.49 9.79 33.62
N LEU A 116 -4.35 10.38 34.01
CA LEU A 116 -3.09 10.25 33.29
C LEU A 116 -2.56 8.80 33.23
N HIS A 117 -2.81 8.01 34.28
CA HIS A 117 -2.26 6.67 34.41
C HIS A 117 -2.92 5.63 33.46
N GLU A 118 -4.23 5.72 33.25
CA GLU A 118 -4.94 4.83 32.30
C GLU A 118 -4.65 5.23 30.84
N ARG A 119 -4.50 6.53 30.58
CA ARG A 119 -4.11 7.05 29.26
C ARG A 119 -2.68 6.68 28.89
N TRP A 120 -1.78 6.54 29.88
CA TRP A 120 -0.40 6.15 29.65
C TRP A 120 -0.28 4.74 29.07
N ALA A 121 -1.06 3.79 29.60
CA ALA A 121 -1.07 2.41 29.09
C ALA A 121 -1.57 2.33 27.63
N ALA A 122 -2.64 3.07 27.30
CA ALA A 122 -3.16 3.16 25.94
C ALA A 122 -2.16 3.84 24.97
N LEU A 123 -1.47 4.89 25.44
CA LEU A 123 -0.46 5.59 24.66
C LEU A 123 0.77 4.69 24.39
N TRP A 124 1.19 3.91 25.39
CA TRP A 124 2.27 2.93 25.22
C TRP A 124 1.93 1.85 24.22
N HIS A 125 0.69 1.36 24.24
CA HIS A 125 0.23 0.41 23.25
C HIS A 125 0.21 1.02 21.84
N ALA A 126 -0.36 2.22 21.68
CA ALA A 126 -0.39 2.92 20.41
C ALA A 126 1.01 3.22 19.86
N CYS A 127 1.94 3.65 20.72
CA CYS A 127 3.31 3.93 20.35
C CYS A 127 4.06 2.66 19.91
N SER A 128 3.82 1.53 20.59
CA SER A 128 4.43 0.25 20.23
C SER A 128 3.95 -0.25 18.86
N VAL A 129 2.66 -0.06 18.54
CA VAL A 129 2.10 -0.42 17.23
C VAL A 129 2.73 0.45 16.15
N VAL A 130 2.78 1.77 16.34
CA VAL A 130 3.37 2.70 15.35
C VAL A 130 4.84 2.39 15.10
N VAL A 131 5.63 2.11 16.14
CA VAL A 131 7.04 1.74 16.00
C VAL A 131 7.18 0.42 15.24
N ARG A 132 6.38 -0.60 15.58
CA ARG A 132 6.46 -1.92 14.95
C ARG A 132 6.06 -1.87 13.47
N THR A 133 5.00 -1.13 13.15
CA THR A 133 4.57 -0.90 11.77
C THR A 133 5.61 -0.07 11.01
N GLY A 134 6.19 0.97 11.64
CA GLY A 134 7.26 1.78 11.06
C GLY A 134 8.52 0.96 10.75
N CYS A 135 8.95 0.09 11.66
CA CYS A 135 10.09 -0.81 11.44
C CYS A 135 9.82 -1.85 10.34
N ALA A 136 8.62 -2.43 10.30
CA ALA A 136 8.23 -3.38 9.25
C ALA A 136 8.22 -2.72 7.86
N ILE A 137 7.76 -1.46 7.81
CA ILE A 137 7.70 -0.65 6.60
C ILE A 137 9.10 -0.16 6.15
N ALA A 138 9.97 0.21 7.09
CA ALA A 138 11.33 0.64 6.78
C ALA A 138 12.21 -0.52 6.26
N GLY A 139 11.92 -1.76 6.67
CA GLY A 139 12.65 -2.96 6.21
C GLY A 139 12.26 -3.47 4.83
N SER A 140 11.11 -3.07 4.28
CA SER A 140 10.56 -3.66 3.05
C SER A 140 11.08 -3.04 1.75
N GLY A 141 11.86 -1.96 1.80
CA GLY A 141 12.50 -1.34 0.62
C GLY A 141 11.54 -0.79 -0.46
N ALA A 142 10.22 -0.94 -0.28
CA ALA A 142 9.20 -0.76 -1.31
C ALA A 142 8.71 0.70 -1.48
N LEU A 143 9.34 1.67 -0.82
CA LEU A 143 8.74 3.00 -0.60
C LEU A 143 9.56 4.19 -1.06
N SER A 144 10.53 4.03 -1.97
CA SER A 144 11.38 5.13 -2.41
C SER A 144 10.61 6.31 -3.05
N GLY A 145 9.42 6.08 -3.63
CA GLY A 145 8.57 7.13 -4.19
C GLY A 145 7.58 7.77 -3.19
N TRP A 146 6.81 6.94 -2.46
CA TRP A 146 5.70 7.40 -1.62
C TRP A 146 6.16 8.09 -0.31
N LEU A 147 7.38 7.83 0.15
CA LEU A 147 7.93 8.44 1.37
C LEU A 147 8.04 9.97 1.29
N THR A 148 8.12 10.55 0.10
CA THR A 148 8.12 12.02 -0.09
C THR A 148 6.75 12.65 0.18
N ALA A 149 5.65 11.91 -0.01
CA ALA A 149 4.28 12.39 0.23
C ALA A 149 3.84 12.23 1.69
N LEU A 150 4.47 11.32 2.42
CA LEU A 150 4.16 11.01 3.82
C LEU A 150 4.25 12.21 4.79
N PRO A 151 5.28 13.08 4.73
CA PRO A 151 5.31 14.28 5.55
C PRO A 151 4.19 15.26 5.20
N TRP A 152 3.81 15.39 3.93
CA TRP A 152 2.69 16.24 3.51
C TRP A 152 1.35 15.72 4.03
N ILE A 153 1.12 14.41 3.95
CA ILE A 153 -0.08 13.78 4.52
C ILE A 153 -0.13 14.01 6.03
N SER A 154 1.00 13.84 6.74
CA SER A 154 1.05 14.10 8.18
C SER A 154 0.76 15.56 8.53
N ALA A 155 1.26 16.52 7.74
CA ALA A 155 1.02 17.93 7.92
C ALA A 155 -0.45 18.29 7.68
N VAL A 156 -1.06 17.78 6.61
CA VAL A 156 -2.49 17.96 6.32
C VAL A 156 -3.35 17.38 7.44
N LEU A 157 -3.02 16.19 7.92
CA LEU A 157 -3.76 15.54 9.00
C LEU A 157 -3.68 16.35 10.30
N LEU A 158 -2.50 16.85 10.67
CA LEU A 158 -2.30 17.70 11.84
C LEU A 158 -3.09 19.02 11.74
N VAL A 159 -3.10 19.65 10.55
CA VAL A 159 -3.89 20.86 10.30
C VAL A 159 -5.40 20.59 10.43
N MET A 160 -5.88 19.49 9.86
CA MET A 160 -7.31 19.12 9.93
C MET A 160 -7.75 18.83 11.37
N VAL A 161 -6.93 18.12 12.14
CA VAL A 161 -7.21 17.86 13.56
C VAL A 161 -7.20 19.16 14.36
N GLY A 162 -6.21 20.03 14.15
CA GLY A 162 -6.14 21.34 14.81
C GLY A 162 -7.36 22.23 14.50
N LEU A 163 -7.80 22.26 13.24
CA LEU A 163 -8.97 23.00 12.80
C LEU A 163 -10.26 22.44 13.43
N GLY A 164 -10.41 21.12 13.48
CA GLY A 164 -11.55 20.47 14.11
C GLY A 164 -11.69 20.81 15.60
N VAL A 165 -10.57 20.82 16.33
CA VAL A 165 -10.53 21.21 17.75
C VAL A 165 -10.87 22.69 17.93
N ALA A 166 -10.33 23.57 17.08
CA ALA A 166 -10.63 25.01 17.12
C ALA A 166 -12.12 25.29 16.88
N VAL A 167 -12.73 24.63 15.89
CA VAL A 167 -14.16 24.76 15.57
C VAL A 167 -15.03 24.22 16.70
N ALA A 168 -14.70 23.06 17.26
CA ALA A 168 -15.45 22.48 18.37
C ALA A 168 -15.45 23.41 19.61
N ARG A 169 -14.30 24.00 19.92
CA ARG A 169 -14.16 24.95 21.03
C ARG A 169 -14.91 26.26 20.78
N GLY A 170 -14.86 26.78 19.54
CA GLY A 170 -15.63 27.97 19.14
C GLY A 170 -17.14 27.77 19.32
N ARG A 171 -17.66 26.58 18.96
CA ARG A 171 -19.07 26.24 19.17
C ARG A 171 -19.44 26.18 20.66
N GLN A 172 -18.59 25.61 21.51
CA GLN A 172 -18.85 25.58 22.96
C GLN A 172 -18.89 26.98 23.59
N LEU A 173 -17.99 27.89 23.17
CA LEU A 173 -17.99 29.27 23.65
C LEU A 173 -19.22 30.05 23.17
N SER A 174 -19.66 29.84 21.93
CA SER A 174 -20.88 30.45 21.40
C SER A 174 -22.15 29.99 22.12
N LEU A 175 -22.19 28.75 22.59
CA LEU A 175 -23.33 28.21 23.35
C LEU A 175 -23.34 28.72 24.80
N ASN A 176 -22.18 28.95 25.40
CA ASN A 176 -22.07 29.38 26.80
C ASN A 176 -22.07 30.92 26.98
N GLY A 177 -21.73 31.69 25.93
CA GLY A 177 -21.68 33.16 25.97
C GLY A 177 -22.98 33.88 25.59
N GLY A 178 -24.04 33.13 25.28
CA GLY A 178 -25.37 33.67 25.02
C GLY A 178 -26.21 33.74 26.30
N MET A 179 -25.79 34.56 27.26
CA MET A 179 -26.61 35.05 28.38
C MET A 179 -26.23 36.50 28.68
#